data_AF-A0A137S1E9-F1
#
_entry.id   AF-A0A137S1E9-F1
#
_cell.length_a   1.000
_cell.length_b   1.000
_cell.length_c   1.000
_cell.angle_alpha   90.00
_cell.angle_beta   90.00
_cell.angle_gamma   90.00
#
_symmetry.space_group_name_H-M   'P 1'
#
loop_
_entity.id
_entity.type
_entity.pdbx_description
1 polymer ?
#
loop_
_entity_poly.entity_id
_entity_poly.type
_entity_poly.pdbx_seq_one_letter_code
_entity_poly.pdbx_strand_id
1 'polypeptide(L)'
;MYGVINGSRNSDPLNRKCAAEICEYLTSTEDFDPVEIQAIFQEHARYQKQANHVASMVPALLINAGIPKDAAMQIYPLVKSAAAMQPR
;
A
#
# COMPACT_ATOMS: atom_id res chain seq x y z
N MET A 1 -9.07 -26.87 -11.26
CA MET A 1 -9.42 -26.12 -10.04
C MET A 1 -8.34 -25.08 -9.83
N TYR A 2 -8.48 -23.91 -10.47
CA TYR A 2 -7.49 -22.82 -10.39
C TYR A 2 -8.12 -21.69 -9.59
N GLY A 3 -7.64 -21.44 -8.38
CA GLY A 3 -7.97 -20.18 -7.71
C GLY A 3 -8.14 -20.23 -6.20
N VAL A 4 -7.15 -20.68 -5.43
CA VAL A 4 -6.97 -20.20 -4.04
C VAL A 4 -5.50 -20.33 -3.64
N ILE A 5 -4.58 -19.61 -4.30
CA ILE A 5 -3.18 -19.52 -3.83
C ILE A 5 -2.83 -18.08 -3.39
N ASN A 6 -3.59 -17.07 -3.82
CA ASN A 6 -3.32 -15.66 -3.45
C ASN A 6 -3.95 -15.19 -2.12
N GLY A 7 -4.85 -15.96 -1.51
CA GLY A 7 -5.54 -15.55 -0.27
C GLY A 7 -4.63 -15.44 0.96
N SER A 8 -3.55 -16.20 1.01
CA SER A 8 -2.61 -16.22 2.15
C SER A 8 -1.62 -15.06 2.14
N ARG A 9 -1.32 -14.49 0.95
CA ARG A 9 -0.30 -13.45 0.79
C ARG A 9 -0.68 -12.12 1.44
N ASN A 10 -1.97 -11.90 1.67
CA ASN A 10 -2.56 -10.72 2.34
C ASN A 10 -3.17 -11.03 3.71
N SER A 11 -2.74 -12.13 4.35
CA SER A 11 -3.38 -12.65 5.56
C SER A 11 -3.26 -11.73 6.78
N ASP A 12 -2.19 -10.94 6.89
CA ASP A 12 -1.99 -10.01 8.01
C ASP A 12 -3.04 -8.87 8.01
N PRO A 13 -3.99 -8.86 8.96
CA PRO A 13 -5.03 -7.84 9.02
C PRO A 13 -4.49 -6.43 9.24
N LEU A 14 -3.33 -6.28 9.90
CA LEU A 14 -2.71 -4.98 10.16
C LEU A 14 -2.16 -4.37 8.86
N ASN A 15 -1.51 -5.18 8.03
CA ASN A 15 -1.02 -4.71 6.73
C ASN A 15 -2.17 -4.40 5.78
N ARG A 16 -3.29 -5.15 5.85
CA ARG A 16 -4.51 -4.81 5.10
C ARG A 16 -5.09 -3.47 5.53
N LYS A 17 -5.17 -3.20 6.84
CA LYS A 17 -5.70 -1.94 7.36
C LYS A 17 -4.83 -0.76 6.92
N CYS A 18 -3.50 -0.87 7.09
CA CYS A 18 -2.56 0.15 6.65
C CYS A 18 -2.63 0.38 5.13
N ALA A 19 -2.70 -0.68 4.33
CA ALA A 19 -2.86 -0.55 2.88
C ALA A 19 -4.18 0.13 2.48
N ALA A 20 -5.28 -0.18 3.17
CA ALA A 20 -6.58 0.45 2.92
C ALA A 20 -6.55 1.95 3.22
N GLU A 21 -5.89 2.36 4.30
CA GLU A 21 -5.76 3.77 4.68
C GLU A 21 -4.86 4.55 3.71
N ILE A 22 -3.79 3.93 3.21
CA ILE A 22 -3.00 4.51 2.12
C ILE A 22 -3.85 4.65 0.85
N CYS A 23 -4.68 3.66 0.50
CA CYS A 23 -5.60 3.78 -0.62
C CYS A 23 -6.59 4.93 -0.42
N GLU A 24 -7.15 5.10 0.78
CA GLU A 24 -8.06 6.19 1.12
C GLU A 24 -7.39 7.55 0.94
N TYR A 25 -6.18 7.74 1.49
CA TYR A 25 -5.38 8.95 1.29
C TYR A 25 -5.16 9.25 -0.20
N LEU A 26 -4.70 8.26 -0.98
CA LEU A 26 -4.43 8.41 -2.41
C LEU A 26 -5.68 8.68 -3.27
N THR A 27 -6.87 8.42 -2.74
CA THR A 27 -8.14 8.68 -3.44
C THR A 27 -8.86 9.94 -2.96
N SER A 28 -8.40 10.54 -1.86
CA SER A 28 -9.03 11.72 -1.24
C SER A 28 -8.25 13.02 -1.46
N THR A 29 -7.01 12.95 -1.93
CA THR A 29 -6.17 14.11 -2.24
C THR A 29 -5.78 14.15 -3.73
N GLU A 30 -5.53 15.36 -4.26
CA GLU A 30 -5.01 15.54 -5.63
C GLU A 30 -3.48 15.55 -5.68
N ASP A 31 -2.84 15.99 -4.59
CA ASP A 31 -1.38 15.98 -4.42
C ASP A 31 -0.98 14.91 -3.40
N PHE A 32 0.03 14.12 -3.76
CA PHE A 32 0.53 13.03 -2.93
C PHE A 32 1.95 13.30 -2.43
N ASP A 33 2.10 13.41 -1.11
CA ASP A 33 3.40 13.49 -0.46
C ASP A 33 3.84 12.12 0.10
N PRO A 34 5.05 11.61 -0.23
CA PRO A 34 5.63 10.43 0.42
C PRO A 34 5.73 10.52 1.95
N VAL A 35 5.85 11.72 2.51
CA VAL A 35 5.96 11.96 3.97
C VAL A 35 4.65 11.63 4.68
N GLU A 36 3.50 12.00 4.09
CA GLU A 36 2.18 11.64 4.64
C GLU A 36 1.96 10.12 4.59
N ILE A 37 2.38 9.47 3.51
CA ILE A 37 2.33 7.99 3.41
C ILE A 37 3.26 7.35 4.46
N GLN A 38 4.41 7.97 4.76
CA GLN A 38 5.28 7.52 5.83
C GLN A 38 4.62 7.65 7.20
N ALA A 39 3.89 8.73 7.46
CA ALA A 39 3.15 8.92 8.70
C ALA A 39 2.13 7.79 8.89
N ILE A 40 1.37 7.41 7.86
CA ILE A 40 0.45 6.26 7.89
C ILE A 40 1.21 4.96 8.24
N PHE A 41 2.41 4.74 7.68
CA PHE A 41 3.22 3.58 8.10
C PHE A 41 3.60 3.61 9.57
N GLN A 42 3.95 4.79 10.11
CA GLN A 42 4.34 4.96 11.52
C GLN A 42 3.16 4.76 12.47
N GLU A 43 1.99 5.30 12.14
CA GLU A 43 0.75 5.14 12.93
C GLU A 43 0.33 3.68 13.05
N HIS A 44 0.54 2.89 11.99
CA HIS A 44 0.30 1.44 12.01
C HIS A 44 1.51 0.63 12.51
N ALA A 45 2.57 1.29 12.97
CA ALA A 45 3.81 0.69 13.44
C ALA A 45 4.40 -0.33 12.44
N ARG A 46 4.48 0.03 11.15
CA ARG A 46 5.03 -0.82 10.09
C ARG A 46 6.52 -0.57 9.90
N TYR A 47 7.36 -1.52 10.29
CA TYR A 47 8.80 -1.46 9.97
C TYR A 47 9.06 -1.73 8.48
N GLN A 48 10.26 -1.40 7.99
CA GLN A 48 10.57 -1.33 6.56
C GLN A 48 10.16 -2.59 5.77
N LYS A 49 10.36 -3.81 6.31
CA LYS A 49 9.93 -5.04 5.62
C LYS A 49 8.41 -5.14 5.47
N GLN A 50 7.65 -4.75 6.48
CA GLN A 50 6.18 -4.72 6.43
C GLN A 50 5.69 -3.61 5.52
N ALA A 51 6.25 -2.40 5.62
CA ALA A 51 5.91 -1.28 4.74
C ALA A 51 6.16 -1.63 3.27
N ASN A 52 7.25 -2.34 2.96
CA ASN A 52 7.51 -2.86 1.62
C ASN A 52 6.47 -3.86 1.13
N HIS A 53 5.96 -4.69 2.03
CA HIS A 53 4.87 -5.61 1.69
C HIS A 53 3.59 -4.83 1.42
N VAL A 54 3.21 -3.89 2.28
CA VAL A 54 2.06 -2.99 2.07
C VAL A 54 2.18 -2.23 0.75
N ALA A 55 3.35 -1.69 0.42
CA ALA A 55 3.59 -1.01 -0.84
C ALA A 55 3.27 -1.88 -2.07
N SER A 56 3.53 -3.19 -1.99
CA SER A 56 3.17 -4.13 -3.05
C SER A 56 1.67 -4.46 -3.12
N MET A 57 0.93 -4.24 -2.03
CA MET A 57 -0.52 -4.48 -1.93
C MET A 57 -1.33 -3.34 -2.53
N VAL A 58 -0.87 -2.08 -2.36
CA VAL A 58 -1.63 -0.87 -2.72
C VAL A 58 -2.06 -0.87 -4.21
N PRO A 59 -1.18 -1.10 -5.21
CA PRO A 59 -1.62 -1.13 -6.61
C PRO A 59 -2.71 -2.16 -6.89
N ALA A 60 -2.62 -3.35 -6.26
CA ALA A 60 -3.61 -4.40 -6.43
C ALA A 60 -4.98 -4.00 -5.84
N LEU A 61 -4.98 -3.32 -4.69
CA LEU A 61 -6.21 -2.82 -4.07
C LEU A 61 -6.87 -1.72 -4.92
N LEU A 62 -6.07 -0.79 -5.45
CA LEU A 62 -6.55 0.26 -6.35
C LEU A 62 -7.15 -0.32 -7.64
N ILE A 63 -6.50 -1.32 -8.24
CA ILE A 63 -7.02 -2.03 -9.42
C ILE A 63 -8.37 -2.68 -9.11
N ASN A 64 -8.48 -3.36 -7.96
CA ASN A 64 -9.73 -4.00 -7.54
C ASN A 64 -10.84 -2.98 -7.25
N ALA A 65 -10.49 -1.75 -6.89
CA ALA A 65 -11.42 -0.63 -6.71
C ALA A 65 -11.83 0.05 -8.03
N GLY A 66 -11.30 -0.40 -9.18
CA GLY A 66 -11.65 0.08 -10.51
C GLY A 66 -10.69 1.13 -11.10
N ILE A 67 -9.58 1.43 -10.42
CA ILE A 67 -8.54 2.32 -10.98
C ILE A 67 -7.83 1.62 -12.14
N PRO A 68 -7.62 2.29 -13.29
CA PRO A 68 -6.86 1.73 -14.40
C PRO A 68 -5.50 1.22 -13.95
N LYS A 69 -5.12 0.03 -14.43
CA LYS A 69 -3.88 -0.66 -14.04
C LYS A 69 -2.64 0.23 -14.16
N ASP A 70 -2.51 0.96 -15.25
CA ASP A 70 -1.34 1.80 -15.49
C ASP A 70 -1.24 2.94 -14.47
N ALA A 71 -2.37 3.59 -14.16
CA ALA A 71 -2.44 4.61 -13.12
C ALA A 71 -2.14 4.03 -11.72
N ALA A 72 -2.71 2.88 -11.38
CA ALA A 72 -2.45 2.22 -10.10
C ALA A 72 -0.96 1.81 -9.94
N MET A 73 -0.31 1.40 -11.03
CA MET A 73 1.11 1.04 -11.01
C MET A 73 2.05 2.25 -10.93
N GLN A 74 1.63 3.43 -11.42
CA GLN A 74 2.40 4.68 -11.27
C GLN A 74 2.52 5.14 -9.81
N ILE A 75 1.60 4.72 -8.94
CA ILE A 75 1.64 4.99 -7.50
C ILE A 75 2.71 4.16 -6.77
N TYR A 76 3.08 3.00 -7.31
CA TYR A 76 3.98 2.08 -6.60
C TYR A 76 5.33 2.70 -6.19
N PRO A 77 6.07 3.42 -7.06
CA PRO A 77 7.32 4.08 -6.67
C PRO A 77 7.17 5.09 -5.52
N LEU A 78 6.04 5.79 -5.45
CA LEU A 78 5.73 6.76 -4.39
C LEU A 78 5.56 6.06 -3.04
N VAL A 79 4.74 5.01 -2.98
CA VAL A 79 4.56 4.25 -1.73
C VAL A 79 5.85 3.52 -1.33
N LYS A 80 6.65 3.10 -2.33
CA LYS A 80 7.94 2.45 -2.13
C LYS A 80 8.98 3.39 -1.52
N SER A 81 9.03 4.66 -1.95
CA SER A 81 9.92 5.65 -1.35
C SER A 81 9.51 5.93 0.10
N ALA A 82 8.21 6.02 0.40
CA ALA A 82 7.70 6.13 1.76
C ALA A 82 8.11 4.96 2.66
N ALA A 83 8.01 3.73 2.14
CA ALA A 83 8.46 2.53 2.87
C ALA A 83 9.99 2.54 3.13
N ALA A 84 10.79 3.12 2.23
CA ALA A 84 12.25 3.21 2.41
C ALA A 84 12.65 4.14 3.56
N MET A 85 11.79 5.09 3.94
CA MET A 85 12.00 6.00 5.07
C MET A 85 11.71 5.36 6.44
N GLN A 86 11.14 4.14 6.48
CA GLN A 86 10.93 3.42 7.74
C GLN A 86 12.25 2.88 8.32
N PRO A 87 12.37 2.80 9.66
CA PRO A 87 13.45 2.07 10.29
C PRO A 87 13.41 0.58 9.89
N ARG A 88 14.59 -0.05 9.89
CA ARG A 88 14.78 -1.44 9.45
C ARG A 88 14.02 -2.44 10.30
#